data_AF-X0UN53-F1
#
_entry.id   AF-X0UN53-F1
#
_cell.length_a   1.000
_cell.length_b   1.000
_cell.length_c   1.000
_cell.angle_alpha   90.00
_cell.angle_beta   90.00
_cell.angle_gamma   90.00
#
_symmetry.space_group_name_H-M   'P 1'
#
loop_
_entity.id
_entity.type
_entity.pdbx_description
1 polymer ?
#
loop_
_entity_poly.entity_id
_entity_poly.type
_entity_poly.pdbx_seq_one_letter_code
_entity_poly.pdbx_strand_id
1 'polypeptide(L)'
;RNKKKIYILYTTKSLETLVKPFCNKHNVVLLHFNKVYWWIKWNFENLLFRKKVIFKKFVDVNYYKKKKIILESNRFFKNVFPKWKLIYNSPDFKKTFIFNEINLWPFVQKKVYEFIFYNFRDKIELILLIYRIFSKNKPNLLISFADNTEHTMPYALVTSKLRIHSLVVQHGVIGSKDGYLPSYSEKFATWGQTCKNILIENGLEAEKIVITGAHRFDRYIYINNNKKLKEEIKNSIYEEFDIEKNKKLIVLATYHGDLFSGFSYYSSET
;
A
#
# COMPACT_ATOMS: atom_id res chain seq x y z
N ARG A 1 26.18 -16.22 23.16
CA ARG A 1 26.80 -16.07 21.81
C ARG A 1 25.70 -15.78 20.79
N ASN A 2 25.46 -14.50 20.48
CA ASN A 2 24.47 -14.10 19.48
C ASN A 2 24.96 -14.47 18.08
N LYS A 3 24.35 -15.50 17.46
CA LYS A 3 24.58 -15.85 16.06
C LYS A 3 24.28 -14.63 15.20
N LYS A 4 25.31 -14.06 14.55
CA LYS A 4 25.16 -13.04 13.51
C LYS A 4 24.35 -13.66 12.38
N LYS A 5 23.05 -13.39 12.36
CA LYS A 5 22.19 -13.76 11.24
C LYS A 5 22.51 -12.79 10.10
N ILE A 6 23.16 -13.31 9.06
CA ILE A 6 23.51 -12.56 7.85
C ILE A 6 22.23 -12.46 7.02
N TYR A 7 21.65 -11.26 6.93
CA TYR A 7 20.43 -10.99 6.17
C TYR A 7 20.73 -10.21 4.90
N ILE A 8 20.21 -10.70 3.79
CA ILE A 8 20.66 -10.34 2.45
C ILE A 8 19.43 -10.11 1.56
N LEU A 9 19.32 -8.92 0.94
CA LEU A 9 18.19 -8.58 0.06
C LEU A 9 18.45 -8.09 -1.35
N TYR A 10 17.44 -8.38 -2.17
CA TYR A 10 17.38 -8.27 -3.61
C TYR A 10 16.10 -7.55 -3.97
N THR A 11 16.25 -6.45 -4.68
CA THR A 11 15.19 -5.89 -5.51
C THR A 11 15.59 -6.08 -6.97
N THR A 12 14.65 -6.06 -7.90
CA THR A 12 15.00 -5.95 -9.32
C THR A 12 15.91 -4.73 -9.50
N LYS A 13 16.89 -4.85 -10.39
CA LYS A 13 17.79 -3.72 -10.74
C LYS A 13 16.99 -2.47 -11.09
N SER A 14 15.82 -2.66 -11.72
CA SER A 14 14.89 -1.60 -12.09
C SER A 14 14.25 -0.89 -10.90
N LEU A 15 13.79 -1.62 -9.88
CA LEU A 15 13.24 -1.00 -8.66
C LEU A 15 14.35 -0.30 -7.84
N GLU A 16 15.56 -0.88 -7.80
CA GLU A 16 16.71 -0.21 -7.19
C GLU A 16 17.01 1.12 -7.88
N THR A 17 16.97 1.17 -9.21
CA THR A 17 17.17 2.41 -9.98
C THR A 17 16.14 3.50 -9.62
N LEU A 18 14.89 3.13 -9.35
CA LEU A 18 13.86 4.08 -8.93
C LEU A 18 14.08 4.62 -7.52
N VAL A 19 14.54 3.77 -6.61
CA VAL A 19 14.65 4.12 -5.18
C VAL A 19 16.00 4.77 -4.86
N LYS A 20 17.08 4.37 -5.56
CA LYS A 20 18.47 4.79 -5.32
C LYS A 20 18.68 6.32 -5.27
N PRO A 21 18.09 7.15 -6.15
CA PRO A 21 18.24 8.61 -6.08
C PRO A 21 17.79 9.21 -4.75
N PHE A 22 16.91 8.51 -4.03
CA PHE A 22 16.34 8.95 -2.76
C PHE A 22 17.07 8.39 -1.53
N CYS A 23 18.06 7.52 -1.71
CA CYS A 23 18.75 6.77 -0.66
C CYS A 23 20.08 7.40 -0.17
N ASN A 24 20.12 8.71 0.09
CA ASN A 24 21.28 9.34 0.71
C ASN A 24 21.26 9.20 2.24
N LYS A 25 22.43 9.32 2.89
CA LYS A 25 22.70 9.00 4.32
C LYS A 25 21.78 9.73 5.33
N HIS A 26 21.03 10.74 4.90
CA HIS A 26 20.14 11.56 5.72
C HIS A 26 18.65 11.42 5.37
N ASN A 27 18.30 10.58 4.40
CA ASN A 27 16.97 10.55 3.81
C ASN A 27 16.08 9.51 4.48
N VAL A 28 14.88 9.92 4.91
CA VAL A 28 13.88 9.00 5.48
C VAL A 28 13.03 8.42 4.36
N VAL A 29 13.07 7.09 4.20
CA VAL A 29 12.11 6.36 3.37
C VAL A 29 11.01 5.83 4.29
N LEU A 30 9.76 6.18 3.99
CA LEU A 30 8.61 5.69 4.73
C LEU A 30 7.95 4.56 3.95
N LEU A 31 7.82 3.42 4.62
CA LEU A 31 7.13 2.24 4.11
C LEU A 31 5.80 2.09 4.85
N HIS A 32 4.69 2.15 4.13
CA HIS A 32 3.36 1.93 4.69
C HIS A 32 2.88 0.50 4.44
N PHE A 33 2.73 -0.28 5.52
CA PHE A 33 2.28 -1.66 5.48
C PHE A 33 1.15 -1.88 6.51
N ASN A 34 -0.11 -1.60 6.17
CA ASN A 34 -1.19 -1.85 7.14
C ASN A 34 -1.46 -3.34 7.34
N LYS A 35 -1.28 -4.19 6.32
CA LYS A 35 -1.40 -5.67 6.39
C LYS A 35 -0.60 -6.38 5.30
N VAL A 36 0.53 -5.81 4.90
CA VAL A 36 1.26 -6.36 3.75
C VAL A 36 2.02 -7.61 4.18
N TYR A 37 1.97 -8.59 3.29
CA TYR A 37 2.65 -9.86 3.40
C TYR A 37 4.10 -9.72 3.86
N TRP A 38 4.47 -10.53 4.86
CA TRP A 38 5.76 -10.46 5.55
C TRP A 38 6.97 -10.54 4.60
N TRP A 39 6.85 -11.22 3.46
CA TRP A 39 7.91 -11.33 2.46
C TRP A 39 8.22 -10.02 1.73
N ILE A 40 7.21 -9.20 1.42
CA ILE A 40 7.40 -7.89 0.78
C ILE A 40 8.07 -6.94 1.76
N LYS A 41 7.58 -6.94 3.01
CA LYS A 41 8.16 -6.15 4.10
C LYS A 41 9.62 -6.50 4.32
N TRP A 42 9.93 -7.80 4.36
CA TRP A 42 11.30 -8.26 4.45
C TRP A 42 12.12 -7.66 3.30
N ASN A 43 11.66 -7.82 2.03
CA ASN A 43 12.30 -7.31 0.80
C ASN A 43 12.58 -5.80 0.78
N PHE A 44 11.64 -5.04 1.32
CA PHE A 44 11.79 -3.72 1.94
C PHE A 44 13.07 -3.48 2.74
N GLU A 45 13.00 -4.01 3.95
CA GLU A 45 13.78 -3.56 5.09
C GLU A 45 15.26 -3.89 4.93
N ASN A 46 15.64 -5.07 4.42
CA ASN A 46 17.07 -5.34 4.23
C ASN A 46 17.67 -4.65 2.98
N LEU A 47 16.89 -4.23 1.96
CA LEU A 47 17.42 -3.35 0.90
C LEU A 47 17.87 -2.02 1.54
N LEU A 48 16.97 -1.38 2.29
CA LEU A 48 17.23 -0.09 2.93
C LEU A 48 18.37 -0.20 3.95
N PHE A 49 18.41 -1.28 4.73
CA PHE A 49 19.51 -1.57 5.68
C PHE A 49 20.88 -1.64 4.98
N ARG A 50 20.99 -2.36 3.86
CA ARG A 50 22.25 -2.50 3.09
C ARG A 50 22.77 -1.18 2.57
N LYS A 51 21.86 -0.31 2.12
CA LYS A 51 22.20 1.02 1.61
C LYS A 51 22.44 2.03 2.74
N LYS A 52 22.41 1.60 4.01
CA LYS A 52 22.53 2.46 5.19
C LYS A 52 21.49 3.60 5.17
N VAL A 53 20.31 3.31 4.61
CA VAL A 53 19.19 4.24 4.55
C VAL A 53 18.47 4.20 5.89
N ILE A 54 18.25 5.36 6.49
CA ILE A 54 17.46 5.48 7.69
C ILE A 54 16.00 5.34 7.28
N PHE A 55 15.38 4.20 7.56
CA PHE A 55 13.95 4.03 7.34
C PHE A 55 13.22 4.03 8.67
N LYS A 56 12.06 4.69 8.70
CA LYS A 56 11.16 4.64 9.85
C LYS A 56 9.93 3.87 9.44
N LYS A 57 9.65 2.79 10.17
CA LYS A 57 8.35 2.14 10.07
C LYS A 57 7.33 3.13 10.61
N PHE A 58 6.25 3.30 9.87
CA PHE A 58 5.10 4.01 10.39
C PHE A 58 4.36 3.07 11.34
N VAL A 59 4.92 2.86 12.54
CA VAL A 59 4.28 2.04 13.58
C VAL A 59 3.40 2.96 14.37
N ASP A 60 2.11 2.69 14.26
CA ASP A 60 1.03 3.26 15.03
C ASP A 60 0.94 4.79 14.99
N VAL A 61 0.22 5.29 13.99
CA VAL A 61 -0.24 6.69 13.87
C VAL A 61 -0.75 7.17 15.25
N ASN A 62 -1.43 6.31 16.01
CA ASN A 62 -2.00 6.63 17.31
C ASN A 62 -0.94 7.03 18.36
N TYR A 63 0.30 6.55 18.27
CA TYR A 63 1.38 7.00 19.16
C TYR A 63 1.62 8.52 19.07
N TYR A 64 1.41 9.08 17.88
CA TYR A 64 1.58 10.50 17.62
C TYR A 64 0.28 11.30 17.82
N LYS A 65 -0.85 10.63 18.12
CA LYS A 65 -2.14 11.25 18.41
C LYS A 65 -2.07 11.98 19.75
N LYS A 66 -1.84 13.29 19.69
CA LYS A 66 -1.84 14.18 20.86
C LYS A 66 -3.16 14.93 20.96
N LYS A 67 -3.57 15.31 22.17
CA LYS A 67 -4.76 16.18 22.43
C LYS A 67 -4.83 17.38 21.47
N LYS A 68 -3.68 17.97 21.13
CA LYS A 68 -3.57 19.07 20.15
C LYS A 68 -4.10 18.71 18.74
N ILE A 69 -3.84 17.51 18.24
CA ILE A 69 -4.31 17.07 16.90
C ILE A 69 -5.82 16.90 16.92
N ILE A 70 -6.37 16.30 17.99
CA ILE A 70 -7.82 16.13 18.15
C ILE A 70 -8.52 17.49 18.17
N LEU A 71 -7.99 18.46 18.92
CA LEU A 71 -8.55 19.82 18.97
C LEU A 71 -8.49 20.53 17.61
N GLU A 72 -7.39 20.39 16.88
CA GLU A 72 -7.24 20.96 15.54
C GLU A 72 -8.18 20.30 14.52
N SER A 73 -8.29 18.96 14.54
CA SER A 73 -9.25 18.22 13.72
C SER A 73 -10.68 18.67 14.01
N ASN A 74 -11.05 18.82 15.29
CA ASN A 74 -12.37 19.33 15.67
C ASN A 74 -12.63 20.74 15.15
N ARG A 75 -11.63 21.63 15.21
CA ARG A 75 -11.75 22.99 14.69
C ARG A 75 -11.93 22.99 13.18
N PHE A 76 -11.14 22.20 12.46
CA PHE A 76 -11.27 22.06 11.00
C PHE A 76 -12.64 21.48 10.62
N PHE A 77 -13.08 20.43 11.30
CA PHE A 77 -14.39 19.82 11.11
C PHE A 77 -15.52 20.83 11.32
N LYS A 78 -15.50 21.61 12.42
CA LYS A 78 -16.49 22.67 12.68
C LYS A 78 -16.57 23.71 11.57
N ASN A 79 -15.47 23.99 10.88
CA ASN A 79 -15.43 24.96 9.78
C ASN A 79 -15.92 24.37 8.45
N VAL A 80 -15.66 23.10 8.19
CA VAL A 80 -16.02 22.43 6.92
C VAL A 80 -17.43 21.86 6.95
N PHE A 81 -17.87 21.35 8.10
CA PHE A 81 -19.15 20.66 8.24
C PHE A 81 -20.37 21.50 7.80
N PRO A 82 -20.46 22.82 8.10
CA PRO A 82 -21.56 23.64 7.58
C PRO A 82 -21.60 23.70 6.05
N LYS A 83 -20.43 23.76 5.39
CA LYS A 83 -20.34 23.75 3.92
C LYS A 83 -20.76 22.40 3.34
N TRP A 84 -20.35 21.32 3.99
CA TRP A 84 -20.79 19.99 3.61
C TRP A 84 -22.31 19.84 3.76
N LYS A 85 -22.92 20.41 4.80
CA LYS A 85 -24.37 20.40 4.99
C LYS A 85 -25.11 21.11 3.85
N LEU A 86 -24.52 22.13 3.23
CA LEU A 86 -25.09 22.77 2.04
C LEU A 86 -25.08 21.80 0.84
N ILE A 87 -23.97 21.08 0.63
CA ILE A 87 -23.86 20.07 -0.42
C ILE A 87 -24.83 18.92 -0.17
N TYR A 88 -24.88 18.38 1.04
CA TYR A 88 -25.78 17.30 1.45
C TYR A 88 -27.25 17.61 1.15
N ASN A 89 -27.65 18.88 1.33
CA ASN A 89 -29.02 19.31 1.09
C ASN A 89 -29.29 19.72 -0.37
N SER A 90 -28.26 19.83 -1.21
CA SER A 90 -28.42 20.30 -2.59
C SER A 90 -29.18 19.28 -3.45
N PRO A 91 -30.02 19.75 -4.40
CA PRO A 91 -30.68 18.85 -5.34
C PRO A 91 -29.70 18.02 -6.15
N ASP A 92 -28.57 18.60 -6.55
CA ASP A 92 -27.59 17.92 -7.40
C ASP A 92 -26.90 16.76 -6.67
N PHE A 93 -26.59 16.92 -5.38
CA PHE A 93 -26.05 15.82 -4.59
C PHE A 93 -27.08 14.69 -4.44
N LYS A 94 -28.34 15.02 -4.16
CA LYS A 94 -29.42 14.03 -4.03
C LYS A 94 -29.66 13.26 -5.33
N LYS A 95 -29.52 13.92 -6.49
CA LYS A 95 -29.64 13.29 -7.82
C LYS A 95 -28.58 12.21 -8.08
N THR A 96 -27.43 12.24 -7.38
CA THR A 96 -26.41 11.18 -7.50
C THR A 96 -26.88 9.82 -6.96
N PHE A 97 -27.99 9.78 -6.22
CA PHE A 97 -28.60 8.58 -5.66
C PHE A 97 -29.82 8.12 -6.47
N ILE A 98 -29.95 8.54 -7.73
CA ILE A 98 -30.95 8.01 -8.66
C ILE A 98 -30.29 6.90 -9.48
N PHE A 99 -30.83 5.68 -9.38
CA PHE A 99 -30.35 4.52 -10.12
C PHE A 99 -31.53 3.84 -10.83
N ASN A 100 -31.45 3.67 -12.15
CA ASN A 100 -32.55 3.16 -12.97
C ASN A 100 -33.88 3.85 -12.64
N GLU A 101 -33.87 5.19 -12.62
CA GLU A 101 -35.04 6.04 -12.30
C GLU A 101 -35.58 5.93 -10.86
N ILE A 102 -35.01 5.05 -10.03
CA ILE A 102 -35.39 4.89 -8.63
C ILE A 102 -34.59 5.88 -7.78
N ASN A 103 -35.29 6.72 -7.02
CA ASN A 103 -34.69 7.63 -6.06
C ASN A 103 -34.34 6.88 -4.75
N LEU A 104 -33.05 6.55 -4.57
CA LEU A 104 -32.57 5.85 -3.38
C LEU A 104 -32.33 6.78 -2.18
N TRP A 105 -32.32 8.11 -2.39
CA TRP A 105 -31.97 9.09 -1.36
C TRP A 105 -32.76 8.93 -0.04
N PRO A 106 -34.10 8.76 -0.05
CA PRO A 106 -34.87 8.63 1.19
C PRO A 106 -34.40 7.48 2.09
N PHE A 107 -33.87 6.41 1.49
CA PHE A 107 -33.42 5.20 2.19
C PHE A 107 -31.98 5.32 2.69
N VAL A 108 -31.11 6.03 1.97
CA VAL A 108 -29.67 6.09 2.28
C VAL A 108 -29.24 7.37 2.99
N GLN A 109 -30.04 8.44 2.98
CA GLN A 109 -29.67 9.76 3.50
C GLN A 109 -29.07 9.71 4.91
N LYS A 110 -29.68 8.96 5.82
CA LYS A 110 -29.21 8.81 7.20
C LYS A 110 -27.83 8.14 7.24
N LYS A 111 -27.66 7.04 6.50
CA LYS A 111 -26.37 6.31 6.43
C LYS A 111 -25.29 7.16 5.77
N VAL A 112 -25.61 7.91 4.71
CA VAL A 112 -24.68 8.85 4.07
C VAL A 112 -24.26 9.95 5.05
N TYR A 113 -25.21 10.51 5.79
CA TYR A 113 -24.92 11.52 6.81
C TYR A 113 -24.01 10.98 7.91
N GLU A 114 -24.35 9.83 8.49
CA GLU A 114 -23.54 9.17 9.52
C GLU A 114 -22.14 8.82 8.98
N PHE A 115 -22.08 8.22 7.79
CA PHE A 115 -20.83 7.87 7.14
C PHE A 115 -19.93 9.10 7.00
N ILE A 116 -20.44 10.22 6.47
CA ILE A 116 -19.62 11.42 6.36
C ILE A 116 -19.31 12.01 7.72
N PHE A 117 -20.28 12.15 8.62
CA PHE A 117 -20.08 12.77 9.93
C PHE A 117 -18.98 12.07 10.73
N TYR A 118 -19.03 10.74 10.81
CA TYR A 118 -18.07 9.95 11.56
C TYR A 118 -16.74 9.78 10.80
N ASN A 119 -16.77 9.33 9.55
CA ASN A 119 -15.52 9.04 8.84
C ASN A 119 -14.74 10.31 8.49
N PHE A 120 -15.41 11.41 8.17
CA PHE A 120 -14.70 12.63 7.75
C PHE A 120 -13.83 13.19 8.87
N ARG A 121 -14.30 13.14 10.13
CA ARG A 121 -13.52 13.58 11.29
C ARG A 121 -12.26 12.73 11.47
N ASP A 122 -12.40 11.41 11.39
CA ASP A 122 -11.28 10.49 11.53
C ASP A 122 -10.26 10.66 10.39
N LYS A 123 -10.75 10.96 9.16
CA LYS A 123 -9.87 11.27 8.03
C LYS A 123 -9.14 12.58 8.16
N ILE A 124 -9.80 13.65 8.62
CA ILE A 124 -9.12 14.92 8.91
C ILE A 124 -8.00 14.69 9.93
N GLU A 125 -8.28 13.93 10.98
CA GLU A 125 -7.29 13.62 12.00
C GLU A 125 -6.09 12.87 11.42
N LEU A 126 -6.35 11.82 10.64
CA LEU A 126 -5.32 11.04 9.95
C LEU A 126 -4.48 11.93 9.02
N ILE A 127 -5.11 12.76 8.19
CA ILE A 127 -4.42 13.68 7.27
C ILE A 127 -3.52 14.66 8.03
N LEU A 128 -4.04 15.32 9.08
CA LEU A 128 -3.28 16.27 9.89
C LEU A 128 -2.07 15.61 10.54
N LEU A 129 -2.26 14.37 10.98
CA LEU A 129 -1.24 13.60 11.64
C LEU A 129 -0.12 13.17 10.67
N ILE A 130 -0.49 12.63 9.50
CA ILE A 130 0.47 12.34 8.42
C ILE A 130 1.21 13.61 8.01
N TYR A 131 0.50 14.72 7.80
CA TYR A 131 1.07 16.00 7.45
C TYR A 131 2.14 16.46 8.44
N ARG A 132 1.87 16.36 9.75
CA ARG A 132 2.83 16.73 10.79
C ARG A 132 4.04 15.80 10.83
N ILE A 133 3.81 14.49 10.70
CA ILE A 133 4.92 13.52 10.68
C ILE A 133 5.81 13.77 9.47
N PHE A 134 5.24 14.03 8.30
CA PHE A 134 5.97 14.22 7.05
C PHE A 134 6.68 15.58 7.04
N SER A 135 6.01 16.64 7.53
CA SER A 135 6.64 17.97 7.69
C SER A 135 7.82 17.94 8.66
N LYS A 136 7.74 17.15 9.74
CA LYS A 136 8.82 17.02 10.73
C LYS A 136 9.98 16.16 10.23
N ASN A 137 9.68 14.98 9.67
CA ASN A 137 10.72 14.03 9.27
C ASN A 137 11.26 14.27 7.86
N LYS A 138 10.54 15.04 7.03
CA LYS A 138 10.89 15.39 5.65
C LYS A 138 11.39 14.18 4.85
N PRO A 139 10.59 13.11 4.73
CA PRO A 139 11.01 11.96 3.93
C PRO A 139 11.18 12.39 2.47
N ASN A 140 12.12 11.78 1.77
CA ASN A 140 12.37 12.07 0.37
C ASN A 140 11.50 11.23 -0.56
N LEU A 141 11.05 10.07 -0.07
CA LEU A 141 10.25 9.12 -0.82
C LEU A 141 9.27 8.37 0.12
N LEU A 142 8.01 8.33 -0.29
CA LEU A 142 7.01 7.39 0.22
C LEU A 142 6.94 6.18 -0.71
N ILE A 143 7.05 4.98 -0.15
CA ILE A 143 6.80 3.73 -0.88
C ILE A 143 5.55 3.07 -0.29
N SER A 144 4.57 2.80 -1.14
CA SER A 144 3.32 2.13 -0.79
C SER A 144 3.05 0.96 -1.73
N PHE A 145 2.15 0.05 -1.34
CA PHE A 145 1.72 -1.07 -2.19
C PHE A 145 0.36 -0.84 -2.83
N ALA A 146 -0.39 0.12 -2.31
CA ALA A 146 -1.61 0.67 -2.85
C ALA A 146 -1.73 2.09 -2.32
N ASP A 147 -2.35 2.97 -3.07
CA ASP A 147 -2.62 4.36 -2.68
C ASP A 147 -4.05 4.80 -2.98
N ASN A 148 -4.90 3.88 -3.43
CA ASN A 148 -6.32 4.11 -3.72
C ASN A 148 -7.26 3.68 -2.58
N THR A 149 -6.71 3.22 -1.45
CA THR A 149 -7.53 2.81 -0.29
C THR A 149 -7.74 3.96 0.69
N GLU A 150 -8.81 3.86 1.48
CA GLU A 150 -9.17 4.81 2.52
C GLU A 150 -8.05 5.10 3.55
N HIS A 151 -7.13 4.16 3.71
CA HIS A 151 -5.98 4.28 4.61
C HIS A 151 -4.72 4.77 3.91
N THR A 152 -4.50 4.39 2.65
CA THR A 152 -3.24 4.71 1.95
C THR A 152 -3.30 6.00 1.14
N MET A 153 -4.47 6.36 0.62
CA MET A 153 -4.70 7.59 -0.14
C MET A 153 -4.27 8.86 0.61
N PRO A 154 -4.58 9.05 1.91
CA PRO A 154 -4.12 10.23 2.66
C PRO A 154 -2.61 10.43 2.63
N TYR A 155 -1.82 9.35 2.60
CA TYR A 155 -0.36 9.44 2.54
C TYR A 155 0.11 10.01 1.20
N ALA A 156 -0.41 9.50 0.09
CA ALA A 156 -0.07 9.96 -1.26
C ALA A 156 -0.48 11.43 -1.49
N LEU A 157 -1.67 11.82 -1.02
CA LEU A 157 -2.15 13.20 -1.11
C LEU A 157 -1.26 14.16 -0.30
N VAL A 158 -0.89 13.78 0.93
CA VAL A 158 0.01 14.59 1.76
C VAL A 158 1.41 14.68 1.15
N THR A 159 1.95 13.61 0.55
CA THR A 159 3.25 13.69 -0.14
C THR A 159 3.21 14.67 -1.29
N SER A 160 2.16 14.64 -2.11
CA SER A 160 1.98 15.60 -3.20
C SER A 160 1.96 17.04 -2.69
N LYS A 161 1.19 17.30 -1.62
CA LYS A 161 1.12 18.63 -0.98
C LYS A 161 2.48 19.12 -0.46
N LEU A 162 3.28 18.21 0.08
CA LEU A 162 4.60 18.51 0.66
C LEU A 162 5.76 18.39 -0.35
N ARG A 163 5.47 18.14 -1.63
CA ARG A 163 6.47 17.90 -2.69
C ARG A 163 7.45 16.77 -2.32
N ILE A 164 6.94 15.73 -1.71
CA ILE A 164 7.65 14.49 -1.40
C ILE A 164 7.37 13.49 -2.52
N HIS A 165 8.41 12.81 -3.02
CA HIS A 165 8.22 11.80 -4.06
C HIS A 165 7.42 10.62 -3.52
N SER A 166 6.64 9.99 -4.39
CA SER A 166 5.80 8.83 -4.01
C SER A 166 5.82 7.76 -5.08
N LEU A 167 5.92 6.50 -4.64
CA LEU A 167 5.99 5.33 -5.50
C LEU A 167 5.02 4.26 -4.98
N VAL A 168 4.07 3.86 -5.81
CA VAL A 168 3.34 2.60 -5.62
C VAL A 168 4.14 1.46 -6.21
N VAL A 169 4.26 0.35 -5.48
CA VAL A 169 4.85 -0.88 -5.97
C VAL A 169 3.75 -1.93 -6.06
N GLN A 170 3.51 -2.44 -7.27
CA GLN A 170 2.53 -3.50 -7.49
C GLN A 170 2.85 -4.72 -6.61
N HIS A 171 1.88 -5.19 -5.83
CA HIS A 171 2.03 -6.33 -4.91
C HIS A 171 1.16 -7.54 -5.27
N GLY A 172 0.25 -7.39 -6.23
CA GLY A 172 -0.66 -8.42 -6.72
C GLY A 172 -0.96 -8.28 -8.21
N VAL A 173 -1.64 -9.28 -8.77
CA VAL A 173 -2.13 -9.21 -10.15
C VAL A 173 -3.22 -8.13 -10.24
N ILE A 174 -3.25 -7.40 -11.36
CA ILE A 174 -4.29 -6.41 -11.63
C ILE A 174 -5.49 -7.19 -12.20
N GLY A 175 -6.41 -7.59 -11.30
CA GLY A 175 -7.59 -8.39 -11.67
C GLY A 175 -8.83 -7.56 -12.04
N SER A 176 -8.86 -6.28 -11.65
CA SER A 176 -9.94 -5.34 -11.95
C SER A 176 -9.40 -3.91 -12.00
N LYS A 177 -10.15 -3.00 -12.62
CA LYS A 177 -9.80 -1.57 -12.67
C LYS A 177 -9.63 -0.97 -11.27
N ASP A 178 -10.47 -1.39 -10.33
CA ASP A 178 -10.57 -0.79 -9.00
C ASP A 178 -9.44 -1.22 -8.05
N GLY A 179 -8.64 -2.23 -8.43
CA GLY A 179 -7.58 -2.76 -7.58
C GLY A 179 -6.45 -1.76 -7.30
N TYR A 180 -6.17 -0.87 -8.25
CA TYR A 180 -5.05 0.10 -8.17
C TYR A 180 -5.39 1.50 -8.63
N LEU A 181 -6.62 1.75 -9.07
CA LEU A 181 -7.05 3.05 -9.58
C LEU A 181 -8.10 3.71 -8.67
N PRO A 182 -8.16 5.05 -8.64
CA PRO A 182 -7.13 5.96 -9.17
C PRO A 182 -5.83 5.87 -8.36
N SER A 183 -4.67 6.04 -9.00
CA SER A 183 -3.40 6.15 -8.30
C SER A 183 -3.03 7.62 -8.08
N TYR A 184 -2.66 7.97 -6.84
CA TYR A 184 -2.35 9.33 -6.41
C TYR A 184 -0.85 9.60 -6.27
N SER A 185 -0.03 8.55 -6.36
CA SER A 185 1.42 8.62 -6.28
C SER A 185 2.02 9.11 -7.59
N GLU A 186 3.21 9.69 -7.50
CA GLU A 186 3.94 10.23 -8.64
C GLU A 186 4.34 9.14 -9.65
N LYS A 187 4.75 7.97 -9.16
CA LYS A 187 5.15 6.83 -9.97
C LYS A 187 4.48 5.54 -9.53
N PHE A 188 4.37 4.61 -10.47
CA PHE A 188 3.83 3.27 -10.29
C PHE A 188 4.79 2.23 -10.86
N ALA A 189 5.36 1.39 -10.00
CA ALA A 189 6.23 0.28 -10.37
C ALA A 189 5.41 -0.99 -10.63
N THR A 190 5.41 -1.45 -11.89
CA THR A 190 4.61 -2.60 -12.35
C THR A 190 5.47 -3.81 -12.72
N TRP A 191 4.86 -5.00 -12.73
CA TRP A 191 5.57 -6.26 -12.96
C TRP A 191 5.97 -6.50 -14.42
N GLY A 192 5.30 -5.91 -15.39
CA GLY A 192 5.55 -6.19 -16.81
C GLY A 192 4.70 -5.34 -17.75
N GLN A 193 4.91 -5.53 -19.06
CA GLN A 193 4.21 -4.76 -20.10
C GLN A 193 2.69 -4.97 -20.04
N THR A 194 2.22 -6.21 -19.82
CA THR A 194 0.79 -6.51 -19.70
C THR A 194 0.13 -5.69 -18.59
N CYS A 195 0.74 -5.63 -17.40
CA CYS A 195 0.21 -4.83 -16.29
C CYS A 195 0.25 -3.33 -16.59
N LYS A 196 1.29 -2.84 -17.29
CA LYS A 196 1.36 -1.45 -17.77
C LYS A 196 0.20 -1.13 -18.71
N ASN A 197 -0.07 -1.99 -19.69
CA ASN A 197 -1.15 -1.79 -20.66
C ASN A 197 -2.51 -1.71 -19.97
N ILE A 198 -2.80 -2.64 -19.06
CA ILE A 198 -4.05 -2.64 -18.28
C ILE A 198 -4.22 -1.31 -17.52
N LEU A 199 -3.17 -0.81 -16.87
CA LEU A 199 -3.24 0.47 -16.14
C LEU A 199 -3.51 1.66 -17.08
N ILE A 200 -2.90 1.68 -18.27
CA ILE A 200 -3.13 2.72 -19.29
C ILE A 200 -4.55 2.66 -19.83
N GLU A 201 -5.04 1.47 -20.18
CA GLU A 201 -6.40 1.22 -20.66
C GLU A 201 -7.46 1.69 -19.66
N ASN A 202 -7.13 1.65 -18.36
CA ASN A 202 -8.02 2.12 -17.30
C ASN A 202 -7.74 3.57 -16.85
N GLY A 203 -6.93 4.33 -17.60
CA GLY A 203 -6.80 5.78 -17.46
C GLY A 203 -5.59 6.28 -16.66
N LEU A 204 -4.61 5.42 -16.34
CA LEU A 204 -3.35 5.87 -15.73
C LEU A 204 -2.37 6.34 -16.81
N GLU A 205 -1.81 7.53 -16.61
CA GLU A 205 -0.80 8.11 -17.52
C GLU A 205 0.43 7.19 -17.70
N ALA A 206 0.83 6.95 -18.96
CA ALA A 206 1.91 6.02 -19.29
C ALA A 206 3.26 6.42 -18.68
N GLU A 207 3.47 7.72 -18.46
CA GLU A 207 4.66 8.35 -17.89
C GLU A 207 4.78 8.11 -16.39
N LYS A 208 3.66 7.83 -15.70
CA LYS A 208 3.66 7.44 -14.29
C LYS A 208 4.13 6.00 -14.11
N ILE A 209 4.00 5.16 -15.14
CA ILE A 209 4.18 3.70 -15.03
C ILE A 209 5.57 3.27 -15.47
N VAL A 210 6.31 2.63 -14.55
CA VAL A 210 7.63 2.06 -14.77
C VAL A 210 7.59 0.56 -14.61
N ILE A 211 8.06 -0.18 -15.61
CA ILE A 211 8.16 -1.63 -15.53
C ILE A 211 9.41 -1.99 -14.71
N THR A 212 9.18 -2.61 -13.55
CA THR A 212 10.25 -3.02 -12.64
C THR A 212 10.41 -4.52 -12.54
N GLY A 213 9.48 -5.34 -13.04
CA GLY A 213 9.45 -6.77 -12.72
C GLY A 213 8.75 -7.05 -11.39
N ALA A 214 8.46 -8.32 -11.14
CA ALA A 214 7.77 -8.73 -9.91
C ALA A 214 8.78 -8.95 -8.77
N HIS A 215 8.83 -7.98 -7.85
CA HIS A 215 9.79 -7.97 -6.74
C HIS A 215 9.72 -9.20 -5.82
N ARG A 216 8.61 -9.96 -5.87
CA ARG A 216 8.47 -11.24 -5.16
C ARG A 216 9.44 -12.31 -5.64
N PHE A 217 9.90 -12.24 -6.89
CA PHE A 217 10.82 -13.21 -7.49
C PHE A 217 12.30 -12.87 -7.25
N ASP A 218 12.61 -11.70 -6.71
CA ASP A 218 14.01 -11.25 -6.53
C ASP A 218 14.79 -12.18 -5.60
N ARG A 219 14.13 -12.67 -4.55
CA ARG A 219 14.69 -13.68 -3.65
C ARG A 219 14.98 -14.99 -4.37
N TYR A 220 14.10 -15.43 -5.27
CA TYR A 220 14.29 -16.65 -6.04
C TYR A 220 15.47 -16.53 -6.99
N ILE A 221 15.55 -15.42 -7.75
CA ILE A 221 16.66 -15.14 -8.67
C ILE A 221 17.99 -15.20 -7.93
N TYR A 222 18.06 -14.59 -6.73
CA TYR A 222 19.26 -14.67 -5.91
C TYR A 222 19.61 -16.09 -5.47
N ILE A 223 18.65 -16.82 -4.89
CA ILE A 223 18.89 -18.19 -4.45
C ILE A 223 19.40 -19.02 -5.63
N ASN A 224 18.80 -18.87 -6.81
CA ASN A 224 19.20 -19.61 -7.99
C ASN A 224 20.63 -19.27 -8.46
N ASN A 225 21.06 -18.01 -8.32
CA ASN A 225 22.41 -17.56 -8.68
C ASN A 225 23.46 -17.89 -7.60
N ASN A 226 23.06 -18.21 -6.37
CA ASN A 226 23.96 -18.62 -5.28
C ASN A 226 23.91 -20.14 -5.09
N LYS A 227 24.78 -20.87 -5.80
CA LYS A 227 24.83 -22.34 -5.78
C LYS A 227 24.93 -22.91 -4.36
N LYS A 228 25.78 -22.33 -3.49
CA LYS A 228 25.96 -22.79 -2.11
C LYS A 228 24.66 -22.66 -1.31
N LEU A 229 24.04 -21.49 -1.33
CA LEU A 229 22.78 -21.24 -0.63
C LEU A 229 21.64 -22.12 -1.19
N LYS A 230 21.60 -22.31 -2.51
CA LYS A 230 20.63 -23.19 -3.16
C LYS A 230 20.73 -24.61 -2.64
N GLU A 231 21.95 -25.16 -2.57
CA GLU A 231 22.19 -26.50 -2.03
C GLU A 231 21.91 -26.59 -0.52
N GLU A 232 22.24 -25.57 0.26
CA GLU A 232 21.90 -25.51 1.69
C GLU A 232 20.38 -25.56 1.91
N ILE A 233 19.61 -24.75 1.19
CA ILE A 233 18.13 -24.75 1.26
C ILE A 233 17.56 -26.09 0.79
N LYS A 234 18.12 -26.66 -0.28
CA LYS A 234 17.67 -27.94 -0.81
C LYS A 234 17.89 -29.06 0.21
N ASN A 235 19.07 -29.11 0.84
CA ASN A 235 19.38 -30.09 1.88
C ASN A 235 18.48 -29.92 3.10
N SER A 236 18.20 -28.69 3.53
CA SER A 236 17.32 -28.46 4.68
C SER A 236 15.88 -28.93 4.41
N ILE A 237 15.37 -28.79 3.17
CA ILE A 237 14.05 -29.31 2.80
C ILE A 237 14.03 -30.84 2.85
N TYR A 238 15.07 -31.51 2.34
CA TYR A 238 15.15 -32.96 2.43
C TYR A 238 15.19 -33.45 3.89
N GLU A 239 15.94 -32.78 4.75
CA GLU A 239 16.04 -33.10 6.18
C GLU A 239 14.73 -32.81 6.94
N GLU A 240 14.11 -31.65 6.70
CA GLU A 240 12.89 -31.22 7.40
C GLU A 240 11.69 -32.12 7.11
N PHE A 241 11.58 -32.63 5.88
CA PHE A 241 10.46 -33.45 5.44
C PHE A 241 10.79 -34.95 5.32
N ASP A 242 11.97 -35.36 5.79
CA ASP A 242 12.47 -36.75 5.72
C ASP A 242 12.36 -37.36 4.29
N ILE A 243 12.77 -36.57 3.30
CA ILE A 243 12.71 -36.94 1.89
C ILE A 243 14.08 -37.47 1.45
N GLU A 244 14.12 -38.68 0.88
CA GLU A 244 15.35 -39.24 0.32
C GLU A 244 15.85 -38.42 -0.89
N LYS A 245 17.14 -38.07 -0.91
CA LYS A 245 17.74 -37.17 -1.91
C LYS A 245 17.72 -37.72 -3.35
N ASN A 246 17.57 -39.03 -3.53
CA ASN A 246 17.48 -39.72 -4.82
C ASN A 246 16.04 -39.76 -5.38
N LYS A 247 15.02 -39.38 -4.60
CA LYS A 247 13.62 -39.37 -5.06
C LYS A 247 13.29 -38.09 -5.83
N LYS A 248 12.45 -38.23 -6.86
CA LYS A 248 11.85 -37.08 -7.56
C LYS A 248 10.77 -36.47 -6.66
N LEU A 249 10.84 -35.16 -6.47
CA LEU A 249 9.83 -34.41 -5.71
C LEU A 249 8.78 -33.84 -6.66
N ILE A 250 7.52 -34.18 -6.43
CA ILE A 250 6.37 -33.53 -7.06
C ILE A 250 5.74 -32.62 -6.02
N VAL A 251 5.73 -31.31 -6.28
CA VAL A 251 5.10 -30.33 -5.40
C VAL A 251 3.75 -29.97 -5.98
N LEU A 252 2.68 -30.28 -5.25
CA LEU A 252 1.33 -29.83 -5.56
C LEU A 252 1.01 -28.64 -4.66
N ALA A 253 0.86 -27.46 -5.24
CA ALA A 253 0.43 -26.26 -4.54
C ALA A 253 -0.99 -25.92 -4.96
N THR A 254 -1.96 -26.18 -4.10
CA THR A 254 -3.34 -25.73 -4.25
C THR A 254 -3.56 -24.51 -3.37
N TYR A 255 -4.35 -23.56 -3.84
CA TYR A 255 -4.73 -22.39 -3.06
C TYR A 255 -6.15 -22.64 -2.52
N HIS A 256 -6.29 -22.79 -1.20
CA HIS A 256 -7.61 -22.74 -0.56
C HIS A 256 -8.05 -21.28 -0.53
N GLY A 257 -8.88 -20.93 -1.50
CA GLY A 257 -9.45 -19.59 -1.60
C GLY A 257 -10.56 -19.38 -0.60
N ASP A 258 -10.21 -18.90 0.60
CA ASP A 258 -11.08 -17.95 1.31
C ASP A 258 -10.99 -16.57 0.62
N LEU A 259 -11.05 -16.54 -0.71
CA LEU A 259 -10.78 -15.39 -1.57
C LEU A 259 -11.91 -14.34 -1.57
N PHE A 260 -12.97 -14.55 -0.78
CA PHE A 260 -14.12 -13.63 -0.70
C PHE A 260 -14.52 -13.19 0.71
N SER A 261 -13.98 -13.77 1.79
CA SER A 261 -14.34 -13.34 3.16
C SER A 261 -13.81 -11.94 3.51
N GLY A 262 -12.89 -11.38 2.72
CA GLY A 262 -12.35 -10.03 2.90
C GLY A 262 -13.13 -8.90 2.20
N PHE A 263 -14.08 -9.23 1.30
CA PHE A 263 -14.86 -8.24 0.53
C PHE A 263 -16.39 -8.38 0.68
N SER A 264 -16.89 -9.33 1.47
CA SER A 264 -18.33 -9.48 1.74
C SER A 264 -18.63 -9.49 3.25
N TYR A 265 -18.73 -8.31 3.86
CA TYR A 265 -19.56 -8.07 5.06
C TYR A 265 -20.89 -7.40 4.67
N TYR A 266 -21.48 -7.84 3.56
CA TYR A 266 -22.88 -7.64 3.25
C TYR A 266 -23.51 -9.01 3.03
N SER A 267 -23.67 -9.77 4.12
CA SER A 267 -24.74 -10.77 4.16
C SER A 267 -26.04 -9.97 4.18
N SER A 268 -26.77 -10.00 3.08
CA SER A 268 -28.20 -9.70 3.08
C SER A 268 -28.87 -10.75 3.96
N GLU A 269 -29.30 -10.34 5.15
CA GLU A 269 -30.41 -10.99 5.81
C GLU A 269 -31.65 -10.75 4.93
N THR A 270 -32.11 -11.80 4.27
CA THR A 270 -33.50 -11.99 3.85
C THR A 270 -34.01 -13.23 4.54
#